data_AF-G5QVD9-F1
#
_entry.id   AF-G5QVD9-F1
#
_cell.length_a   1.000
_cell.length_b   1.000
_cell.length_c   1.000
_cell.angle_alpha   90.00
_cell.angle_beta   90.00
_cell.angle_gamma   90.00
#
_symmetry.space_group_name_H-M   'P 1'
#
loop_
_entity.id
_entity.type
_entity.pdbx_description
1 polymer ?
#
loop_
_entity_poly.entity_id
_entity_poly.type
_entity_poly.pdbx_seq_one_letter_code
_entity_poly.pdbx_strand_id
1 'polypeptide(L)' 'MNIGKAAKASKVSAKMIRYYEQIGLIPAASRTDSGYRAYT' A
#
# COMPACT_ATOMS: atom_id res chain seq x y z
N MET A 1 -5.92 -2.01 5.71
CA MET A 1 -5.94 -2.87 4.51
C MET A 1 -4.52 -3.37 4.19
N ASN A 2 -4.28 -4.65 3.93
CA ASN A 2 -2.94 -5.09 3.48
C ASN A 2 -2.74 -4.73 1.99
N ILE A 3 -1.50 -4.79 1.49
CA ILE A 3 -1.21 -4.41 0.09
C ILE A 3 -1.97 -5.26 -0.95
N GLY A 4 -2.29 -6.52 -0.62
CA GLY A 4 -3.05 -7.41 -1.51
C GLY A 4 -4.52 -7.01 -1.63
N LYS A 5 -5.16 -6.66 -0.52
CA LYS A 5 -6.51 -6.09 -0.51
C LYS A 5 -6.52 -4.73 -1.22
N ALA A 6 -5.49 -3.91 -1.01
CA ALA A 6 -5.33 -2.63 -1.70
C ALA A 6 -5.26 -2.83 -3.21
N ALA A 7 -4.39 -3.73 -3.67
CA ALA A 7 -4.24 -4.11 -5.07
C ALA A 7 -5.56 -4.60 -5.69
N LYS A 8 -6.30 -5.45 -4.98
CA LYS A 8 -7.60 -5.95 -5.46
C LYS A 8 -8.65 -4.85 -5.57
N ALA A 9 -8.72 -3.95 -4.58
CA ALA A 9 -9.69 -2.85 -4.56
C ALA A 9 -9.40 -1.80 -5.65
N SER A 10 -8.13 -1.49 -5.87
CA SER A 10 -7.68 -0.46 -6.82
C SER A 10 -7.38 -1.00 -8.23
N LYS A 11 -7.48 -2.32 -8.44
CA LYS A 11 -7.13 -3.03 -9.69
C LYS A 11 -5.71 -2.76 -10.21
N VAL A 12 -4.80 -2.35 -9.33
CA VAL A 12 -3.38 -2.19 -9.65
C VAL A 12 -2.54 -3.23 -8.91
N SER A 13 -1.42 -3.62 -9.50
CA SER A 13 -0.51 -4.57 -8.86
C SER A 13 0.08 -4.01 -7.56
N ALA A 14 0.31 -4.88 -6.58
CA ALA A 14 1.03 -4.52 -5.35
C ALA A 14 2.41 -3.89 -5.60
N LYS A 15 3.06 -4.23 -6.74
CA LYS A 15 4.31 -3.57 -7.17
C LYS A 15 4.10 -2.10 -7.52
N MET A 16 3.00 -1.78 -8.20
CA MET A 16 2.66 -0.40 -8.56
C MET A 16 2.32 0.43 -7.33
N ILE A 17 1.59 -0.15 -6.37
CA ILE A 17 1.28 0.53 -5.10
C ILE A 17 2.58 0.93 -4.37
N ARG A 18 3.58 0.04 -4.30
CA ARG A 18 4.89 0.39 -3.72
C ARG A 18 5.63 1.45 -4.53
N TYR A 19 5.53 1.39 -5.86
CA TYR A 19 6.14 2.40 -6.72
C TYR A 19 5.52 3.78 -6.48
N TYR A 20 4.19 3.86 -6.40
CA TYR A 20 3.46 5.09 -6.09
C TYR A 20 3.79 5.63 -4.69
N GLU A 21 3.94 4.74 -3.72
CA GLU A 21 4.42 5.08 -2.37
C GLU A 21 5.84 5.66 -2.43
N GLN A 22 6.73 5.05 -3.23
CA GLN A 22 8.12 5.46 -3.36
C GLN A 22 8.29 6.81 -4.07
N ILE A 23 7.49 7.09 -5.10
CA ILE A 23 7.52 8.39 -5.80
C ILE A 23 6.71 9.48 -5.09
N GLY A 24 6.07 9.16 -3.96
CA GLY A 24 5.24 10.10 -3.19
C GLY A 24 3.89 10.43 -3.82
N LEU A 25 3.41 9.64 -4.79
CA LEU A 25 2.10 9.81 -5.42
C LEU A 25 0.97 9.43 -4.46
N ILE A 26 1.18 8.42 -3.61
CA ILE A 26 0.26 8.05 -2.53
C ILE A 26 0.96 8.21 -1.18
N PRO A 27 0.22 8.53 -0.11
CA PRO A 27 0.79 8.60 1.24
C PRO A 27 1.42 7.27 1.66
N ALA A 28 2.50 7.37 2.44
CA ALA A 28 3.18 6.21 2.98
C ALA A 28 2.22 5.34 3.80
N ALA A 29 2.30 4.01 3.62
CA ALA A 29 1.44 3.11 4.36
C ALA A 29 1.75 3.21 5.85
N SER A 30 0.72 3.39 6.67
CA SER A 30 0.87 3.38 8.12
C SER A 30 1.37 2.00 8.55
N ARG A 31 2.29 1.96 9.51
CA ARG A 31 2.72 0.69 10.10
C ARG A 31 1.74 0.32 11.21
N THR A 32 1.30 -0.92 11.23
CA THR A 32 0.60 -1.47 12.40
C THR A 32 1.59 -1.67 13.55
N ASP A 33 1.10 -1.77 14.79
CA ASP A 33 1.95 -2.12 15.96
C ASP A 33 2.72 -3.43 15.77
N SER A 34 2.19 -4.33 14.92
CA SER A 34 2.83 -5.58 14.51
C SER A 34 3.86 -5.43 13.37
N GLY A 35 4.16 -4.21 12.91
CA GLY A 35 5.18 -3.92 11.90
C GLY A 35 4.74 -4.12 10.44
N TYR A 36 3.49 -4.48 10.18
CA TYR A 36 2.98 -4.65 8.82
C TYR A 36 2.55 -3.32 8.20
N ARG A 37 2.66 -3.21 6.88
CA ARG A 37 2.13 -2.07 6.12
C ARG A 37 0.60 -2.16 6.01
N ALA A 38 -0.08 -1.19 6.60
CA ALA A 38 -1.51 -0.97 6.48
C ALA A 38 -1.78 0.22 5.56
N TYR A 39 -2.44 -0.08 4.44
CA TYR A 39 -3.07 0.88 3.56
C TYR A 39 -4.48 1.16 4.10
N THR A 40 -4.93 2.40 4.16
CA THR A 40 -6.30 2.76 4.59
C THR A 40 -7.12 3.18 3.39
#